data_AF-A0AAE7GUU5-F1
#
_entry.id   AF-A0AAE7GUU5-F1
#
_cell.length_a   1.000
_cell.length_b   1.000
_cell.length_c   1.000
_cell.angle_alpha   90.00
_cell.angle_beta   90.00
_cell.angle_gamma   90.00
#
_symmetry.space_group_name_H-M   'P 1'
#
loop_
_entity.id
_entity.type
_entity.pdbx_description
1 polymer ?
#
loop_
_entity_poly.entity_id
_entity_poly.type
_entity_poly.pdbx_seq_one_letter_code
_entity_poly.pdbx_strand_id
1 'polypeptide(L)'
;MAGLTKEQRVQRDAEKLAAQIDAEQTPAQQDQQQDQQQDQQQDQQQDQQQDQQQDQQQDQQQDQTGIELVAMVRDTPEFPGGPLSAEVHPAEVDNWLALDWRLEE
;
A
#
# COMPACT_ATOMS: atom_id res chain seq x y z
N MET A 1 -71.72 11.30 -4.80
CA MET A 1 -70.30 11.23 -4.39
C MET A 1 -69.79 9.83 -4.70
N ALA A 2 -69.23 9.61 -5.89
CA ALA A 2 -68.68 8.31 -6.24
C ALA A 2 -67.33 8.15 -5.53
N GLY A 3 -67.29 7.27 -4.52
CA GLY A 3 -66.05 6.87 -3.88
C GLY A 3 -65.24 5.97 -4.82
N LEU A 4 -63.91 6.09 -4.80
CA LEU A 4 -63.02 5.27 -5.62
C LEU A 4 -63.31 3.78 -5.43
N THR A 5 -63.45 3.07 -6.56
CA THR A 5 -63.65 1.63 -6.60
C THR A 5 -62.45 0.89 -6.01
N LYS A 6 -62.66 -0.37 -5.62
CA LYS A 6 -61.62 -1.20 -4.98
C LYS A 6 -60.36 -1.29 -5.85
N GLU A 7 -60.55 -1.37 -7.16
CA GLU A 7 -59.46 -1.42 -8.15
C GLU A 7 -58.63 -0.14 -8.19
N GLN A 8 -59.26 1.05 -8.15
CA GLN A 8 -58.48 2.29 -8.17
C GLN A 8 -57.66 2.52 -6.90
N ARG A 9 -58.11 1.98 -5.75
CA ARG A 9 -57.30 2.01 -4.52
C ARG A 9 -56.09 1.10 -4.63
N VAL A 10 -56.25 -0.11 -5.17
CA VAL A 10 -55.15 -1.05 -5.40
C VAL A 10 -54.14 -0.47 -6.41
N GLN A 11 -54.62 0.13 -7.50
CA GLN A 11 -53.74 0.75 -8.50
C GLN A 11 -52.89 1.87 -7.89
N ARG A 12 -53.51 2.74 -7.08
CA ARG A 12 -52.80 3.84 -6.42
C ARG A 12 -51.84 3.37 -5.34
N ASP A 13 -52.17 2.29 -4.64
CA ASP A 13 -51.27 1.70 -3.64
C ASP A 13 -50.05 1.03 -4.31
N ALA A 14 -50.28 0.32 -5.42
CA ALA A 14 -49.22 -0.28 -6.23
C ALA A 14 -48.29 0.78 -6.85
N GLU A 15 -48.84 1.87 -7.38
CA GLU A 15 -48.06 2.96 -7.96
C GLU A 15 -47.25 3.70 -6.89
N LYS A 16 -47.83 3.88 -5.69
CA LYS A 16 -47.11 4.43 -4.54
C LYS A 16 -45.98 3.52 -4.07
N LEU A 17 -46.19 2.21 -4.06
CA LEU A 17 -45.13 1.24 -3.75
C LEU A 17 -44.03 1.25 -4.80
N ALA A 18 -44.38 1.29 -6.10
CA ALA A 18 -43.40 1.33 -7.18
C ALA A 18 -42.55 2.61 -7.12
N ALA A 19 -43.17 3.77 -6.89
CA ALA A 19 -42.44 5.03 -6.70
C ALA A 19 -41.58 5.04 -5.43
N GLN A 20 -41.95 4.28 -4.39
CA GLN A 20 -41.20 4.17 -3.16
C GLN A 20 -39.96 3.27 -3.33
N ILE A 21 -40.06 2.18 -4.11
CA ILE A 21 -38.93 1.33 -4.48
C ILE A 21 -37.98 2.05 -5.45
N ASP A 22 -38.50 2.79 -6.42
CA ASP A 22 -37.71 3.65 -7.31
C ASP A 22 -37.00 4.77 -6.53
N ALA A 23 -37.64 5.30 -5.49
CA ALA A 23 -37.03 6.24 -4.56
C ALA A 23 -36.01 5.59 -3.61
N GLU A 24 -36.07 4.29 -3.33
CA GLU A 24 -35.03 3.56 -2.59
C GLU A 24 -33.82 3.23 -3.49
N GLN A 25 -34.03 3.03 -4.79
CA GLN A 25 -32.99 2.99 -5.83
C GLN A 25 -32.66 4.41 -6.36
N THR A 26 -32.73 5.40 -5.47
CA THR A 26 -32.57 6.82 -5.81
C THR A 26 -31.20 7.10 -6.45
N PRO A 27 -31.09 8.12 -7.33
CA PRO A 27 -29.80 8.63 -7.81
C PRO A 27 -28.80 8.92 -6.68
N ALA A 28 -29.29 9.24 -5.47
CA ALA A 28 -28.46 9.43 -4.27
C ALA A 28 -27.64 8.18 -3.85
N GLN A 29 -28.15 6.95 -4.02
CA GLN A 29 -27.36 5.75 -3.78
C GLN A 29 -26.33 5.50 -4.88
N GLN A 30 -26.66 5.88 -6.11
CA GLN A 30 -25.77 5.74 -7.26
C GLN A 30 -24.60 6.74 -7.20
N ASP A 31 -24.87 7.97 -6.76
CA ASP A 31 -23.88 9.02 -6.47
C ASP A 31 -22.90 8.54 -5.39
N GLN A 32 -23.40 8.00 -4.27
CA GLN A 32 -22.54 7.48 -3.19
C GLN A 32 -21.63 6.32 -3.62
N GLN A 33 -22.08 5.46 -4.54
CA GLN A 33 -21.24 4.39 -5.10
C GLN A 33 -20.20 4.92 -6.08
N GLN A 34 -20.49 5.99 -6.82
CA GLN A 34 -19.51 6.66 -7.67
C GLN A 34 -18.45 7.39 -6.85
N ASP A 35 -18.85 8.13 -5.81
CA ASP A 35 -17.94 8.83 -4.92
C ASP A 35 -16.94 7.86 -4.28
N GLN A 36 -17.42 6.74 -3.70
CA GLN A 36 -16.52 5.73 -3.12
C GLN A 36 -15.55 5.10 -4.13
N GLN A 37 -15.97 4.91 -5.39
CA GLN A 37 -15.07 4.40 -6.44
C GLN A 37 -14.05 5.44 -6.89
N GLN A 38 -14.39 6.71 -6.82
CA GLN A 38 -13.49 7.81 -7.17
C GLN A 38 -12.45 8.03 -6.06
N ASP A 39 -12.87 7.95 -4.79
CA ASP A 39 -11.98 8.05 -3.63
C ASP A 39 -10.94 6.92 -3.63
N GLN A 40 -11.36 5.67 -3.83
CA GLN A 40 -10.43 4.53 -3.92
C GLN A 40 -9.42 4.65 -5.07
N GLN A 41 -9.81 5.24 -6.20
CA GLN A 41 -8.88 5.47 -7.32
C GLN A 41 -7.90 6.61 -7.03
N GLN A 42 -8.31 7.59 -6.22
CA GLN A 42 -7.45 8.69 -5.82
C GLN A 42 -6.42 8.22 -4.79
N ASP A 43 -6.84 7.40 -3.83
CA ASP A 43 -5.98 6.81 -2.81
C ASP A 43 -4.89 5.92 -3.44
N GLN A 44 -5.26 5.01 -4.35
CA GLN A 44 -4.29 4.17 -5.07
C GLN A 44 -3.26 4.98 -5.88
N GLN A 45 -3.66 6.12 -6.48
CA GLN A 45 -2.73 6.98 -7.20
C GLN A 45 -1.80 7.75 -6.26
N GLN A 46 -2.26 8.04 -5.04
CA GLN A 46 -1.45 8.71 -4.04
C GLN A 46 -0.42 7.74 -3.46
N ASP A 47 -0.82 6.51 -3.17
CA ASP A 47 0.06 5.44 -2.69
C ASP A 47 1.17 5.14 -3.70
N GLN A 48 0.83 4.95 -4.98
CA GLN A 48 1.84 4.73 -6.04
C GLN A 48 2.84 5.88 -6.17
N GLN A 49 2.40 7.13 -6.00
CA GLN A 49 3.31 8.28 -6.05
C GLN A 49 4.21 8.37 -4.82
N GLN A 50 3.74 7.87 -3.68
CA GLN A 50 4.52 7.85 -2.44
C GLN A 50 5.59 6.75 -2.51
N ASP A 51 5.22 5.57 -3.00
CA ASP A 51 6.14 4.44 -3.21
C ASP A 51 7.27 4.82 -4.17
N GLN A 52 6.93 5.43 -5.31
CA GLN A 52 7.92 5.87 -6.30
C GLN A 52 8.90 6.94 -5.78
N GLN A 53 8.45 7.80 -4.85
CA GLN A 53 9.32 8.78 -4.20
C GLN A 53 10.23 8.16 -3.14
N GLN A 54 9.78 7.08 -2.50
CA GLN A 54 10.56 6.36 -1.51
C GLN A 54 11.65 5.54 -2.21
N ASP A 55 11.31 4.86 -3.30
CA ASP A 55 12.24 4.09 -4.14
C ASP A 55 13.35 5.00 -4.70
N GLN A 56 12.98 6.17 -5.25
CA GLN A 56 13.97 7.15 -5.72
C GLN A 56 14.91 7.66 -4.61
N GLN A 57 14.43 7.83 -3.38
CA GLN A 57 15.28 8.25 -2.27
C GLN A 57 16.22 7.14 -1.79
N GLN A 58 15.81 5.89 -1.95
CA GLN A 58 16.63 4.73 -1.61
C GLN A 58 17.72 4.52 -2.66
N ASP A 59 17.36 4.63 -3.95
CA ASP A 59 18.29 4.55 -5.08
C ASP A 59 19.32 5.69 -5.02
N GLN A 60 18.89 6.92 -4.73
CA GLN A 60 19.82 8.06 -4.60
C GLN A 60 20.77 7.93 -3.39
N GLN A 61 20.37 7.22 -2.33
CA GLN A 61 21.28 6.90 -1.23
C GLN A 61 22.30 5.83 -1.65
N GLN A 62 21.85 4.78 -2.36
CA GLN A 62 22.75 3.76 -2.90
C GLN A 62 23.75 4.31 -3.93
N ASP A 63 23.32 5.25 -4.78
CA ASP A 63 24.17 5.85 -5.83
C ASP A 63 25.17 6.87 -5.24
N GLN A 64 24.80 7.59 -4.17
CA GLN A 64 25.71 8.50 -3.45
C GLN A 64 26.73 7.77 -2.57
N THR A 65 26.36 6.62 -1.99
CA THR A 65 27.28 5.76 -1.23
C THR A 65 27.77 4.58 -2.08
N GLY A 66 27.85 4.76 -3.41
CA GLY A 66 28.11 3.75 -4.44
C GLY A 66 28.79 2.51 -3.87
N ILE A 67 27.97 1.56 -3.42
CA ILE A 67 28.27 0.50 -2.44
C ILE A 67 29.76 0.47 -2.05
N GLU A 68 30.19 1.42 -1.21
CA GLU A 68 31.57 1.50 -0.78
C GLU A 68 31.76 0.41 0.29
N LEU A 69 31.86 -0.83 -0.18
CA LEU A 69 31.99 -1.99 0.67
C LEU A 69 33.32 -1.91 1.39
N VAL A 70 33.23 -2.12 2.69
CA VAL A 70 34.38 -2.12 3.58
C VAL A 70 34.82 -3.57 3.74
N ALA A 71 36.08 -3.84 3.40
CA ALA A 71 36.65 -5.17 3.61
C ALA A 71 36.84 -5.40 5.12
N MET A 72 36.17 -6.43 5.63
CA MET A 72 36.30 -6.91 7.01
C MET A 72 37.01 -8.26 7.00
N VAL A 73 37.98 -8.43 7.90
CA VAL A 73 38.80 -9.63 8.05
C VAL A 73 38.76 -10.19 9.46
N ARG A 74 39.03 -11.49 9.61
CA ARG A 74 39.09 -12.19 10.91
C ARG A 74 40.18 -13.24 10.91
N ASP A 75 40.75 -13.53 12.06
CA ASP A 75 41.83 -14.52 12.20
C ASP A 75 41.32 -15.97 12.28
N THR A 76 40.18 -16.19 12.94
CA THR A 76 39.62 -17.54 13.16
C THR A 76 38.25 -17.63 12.51
N PRO A 77 38.00 -18.54 11.54
CA PRO A 77 36.72 -18.64 10.85
C PRO A 77 35.62 -19.15 11.78
N GLU A 78 34.35 -18.81 11.51
CA GLU A 78 33.25 -19.09 12.46
C GLU A 78 32.94 -20.57 12.51
N PHE A 79 33.14 -21.20 11.36
CA PHE A 79 33.02 -22.61 11.14
C PHE A 79 34.29 -23.11 10.43
N PRO A 80 34.64 -24.40 10.58
CA PRO A 80 35.80 -24.99 9.91
C PRO A 80 35.73 -24.77 8.39
N GLY A 81 36.72 -24.05 7.84
CA GLY A 81 36.77 -23.72 6.41
C GLY A 81 35.95 -22.50 5.99
N GLY A 82 35.46 -21.68 6.92
CA GLY A 82 34.73 -20.45 6.61
C GLY A 82 35.61 -19.31 6.06
N PRO A 83 34.98 -18.25 5.51
CA PRO A 83 35.69 -17.11 4.96
C PRO A 83 36.39 -16.32 6.08
N LEU A 84 37.58 -15.82 5.78
CA LEU A 84 38.35 -14.94 6.65
C LEU A 84 38.24 -13.47 6.25
N SER A 85 37.62 -13.19 5.11
CA SER A 85 37.37 -11.85 4.58
C SER A 85 35.95 -11.75 4.04
N ALA A 86 35.34 -10.57 4.17
CA ALA A 86 34.02 -10.25 3.66
C ALA A 86 33.95 -8.77 3.27
N GLU A 87 33.29 -8.46 2.17
CA GLU A 87 32.96 -7.10 1.77
C GLU A 87 31.63 -6.72 2.41
N VAL A 88 31.63 -5.78 3.35
CA VAL A 88 30.45 -5.45 4.17
C VAL A 88 30.02 -4.01 3.97
N HIS A 89 28.74 -3.73 4.17
CA HIS A 89 28.25 -2.36 4.09
C HIS A 89 28.80 -1.52 5.27
N PRO A 90 29.15 -0.22 5.07
CA PRO A 90 29.66 0.64 6.14
C PRO A 90 28.69 0.77 7.32
N ALA A 91 27.37 0.73 7.06
CA ALA A 91 26.34 0.73 8.11
C ALA A 91 26.33 -0.54 8.98
N GLU A 92 26.94 -1.62 8.51
CA GLU A 92 26.99 -2.90 9.22
C GLU A 92 28.34 -3.14 9.91
N VAL A 93 29.38 -2.33 9.66
CA VAL A 93 30.74 -2.52 10.19
C VAL A 93 30.75 -2.75 11.71
N ASP A 94 29.99 -1.97 12.49
CA ASP A 94 29.89 -2.15 13.95
C ASP A 94 29.36 -3.54 14.36
N ASN A 95 28.42 -4.11 13.61
CA ASN A 95 27.90 -5.45 13.86
C ASN A 95 28.97 -6.52 13.60
N TRP A 96 29.78 -6.34 12.55
CA TRP A 96 30.87 -7.25 12.24
C TRP A 96 32.02 -7.12 13.24
N LEU A 97 32.35 -5.90 13.68
CA LEU A 97 33.31 -5.66 14.76
C LEU A 97 32.90 -6.38 16.06
N ALA A 98 31.60 -6.42 16.38
CA ALA A 98 31.09 -7.17 17.54
C ALA A 98 31.23 -8.69 17.40
N LEU A 99 31.41 -9.20 16.18
CA LEU A 99 31.61 -10.61 15.84
C LEU A 99 33.10 -10.97 15.71
N ASP A 100 34.00 -10.17 16.30
CA ASP A 100 35.47 -10.34 16.26
C ASP A 100 36.10 -10.14 14.87
N TRP A 101 35.35 -9.58 13.92
CA TRP A 101 35.94 -9.12 12.65
C TRP A 101 36.63 -7.77 12.85
N ARG A 102 37.51 -7.40 11.92
CA ARG A 102 38.33 -6.18 11.93
C ARG A 102 38.36 -5.57 10.55
N LEU A 103 38.57 -4.27 10.47
CA LEU A 103 38.78 -3.59 9.20
C LEU A 103 40.10 -4.05 8.56
N GLU A 104 40.07 -4.31 7.26
CA GLU A 104 41.29 -4.42 6.45
C GLU A 104 41.90 -3.01 6.31
N GLU A 105 43.03 -2.76 6.98
CA GLU A 105 43.78 -1.48 6.95
C GLU A 105 44.71 -1.37 5.73
#